data_AF-A0A7S3WTJ1-F1
#
_entry.id   AF-A0A7S3WTJ1-F1
#
_cell.length_a   1.000
_cell.length_b   1.000
_cell.length_c   1.000
_cell.angle_alpha   90.00
_cell.angle_beta   90.00
_cell.angle_gamma   90.00
#
_symmetry.space_group_name_H-M   'P 1'
#
loop_
_entity.id
_entity.type
_entity.pdbx_description
1 polymer ?
#
loop_
_entity_poly.entity_id
_entity_poly.type
_entity_poly.pdbx_seq_one_letter_code
_entity_poly.pdbx_strand_id
1 'polypeptide(L)'
;SGSDAILSSMRREYTAAEFCTVADTLLERVPGMTLATDIICGLPGESDEDHQMTMRLCRHYRFPVLNISQFYPRPNTPAAKMRRVPTHVVKERTRELSALFASYETYRRYAGAEITALIT
;
A
#
# COMPACT_ATOMS: atom_id res chain seq x y z
N SER A 1 0.89 2.68 -4.51
CA SER A 1 0.95 1.62 -5.52
C SER A 1 2.40 1.15 -5.63
N GLY A 2 2.62 -0.12 -5.98
CA GLY A 2 3.95 -0.64 -6.29
C GLY A 2 4.34 -0.55 -7.77
N SER A 3 3.50 0.05 -8.62
CA SER A 3 3.78 0.26 -10.05
C SER A 3 4.09 1.72 -10.34
N ASP A 4 5.19 1.98 -11.07
CA ASP A 4 5.59 3.32 -11.50
C ASP A 4 4.59 3.96 -12.46
N ALA A 5 3.95 3.17 -13.33
CA ALA A 5 2.91 3.66 -14.23
C ALA A 5 1.72 4.23 -13.43
N ILE A 6 1.32 3.52 -12.37
CA ILE A 6 0.24 3.93 -11.49
C ILE A 6 0.66 5.09 -10.59
N LEU A 7 1.87 5.07 -10.03
CA LEU A 7 2.43 6.19 -9.26
C LEU A 7 2.44 7.47 -10.10
N SER A 8 2.88 7.40 -11.36
CA SER A 8 2.86 8.51 -12.31
C SER A 8 1.42 8.98 -12.60
N SER A 9 0.48 8.05 -12.82
CA SER A 9 -0.94 8.40 -12.99
C SER A 9 -1.57 9.04 -11.73
N MET A 10 -1.03 8.74 -10.55
CA MET A 10 -1.39 9.39 -9.27
C MET A 10 -0.68 10.73 -9.05
N ARG A 11 0.16 11.17 -10.00
CA ARG A 11 1.04 12.35 -9.88
C ARG A 11 2.00 12.27 -8.69
N ARG A 12 2.57 11.10 -8.45
CA ARG A 12 3.69 10.93 -7.53
C ARG A 12 4.98 11.22 -8.27
N GLU A 13 5.83 12.05 -7.66
CA GLU A 13 7.13 12.46 -8.20
C GLU A 13 8.25 11.50 -7.76
N TYR A 14 7.90 10.23 -7.56
CA TYR A 14 8.82 9.17 -7.15
C TYR A 14 8.38 7.83 -7.73
N THR A 15 9.34 6.91 -7.83
CA THR A 15 9.20 5.52 -8.27
C THR A 15 9.09 4.57 -7.07
N ALA A 16 8.65 3.34 -7.33
CA ALA A 16 8.66 2.27 -6.34
C ALA A 16 10.09 1.99 -5.83
N ALA A 17 11.11 2.10 -6.68
CA ALA A 17 12.51 1.91 -6.29
C ALA A 17 13.03 3.00 -5.34
N GLU A 18 12.67 4.26 -5.59
CA GLU A 18 13.00 5.38 -4.69
C GLU A 18 12.27 5.26 -3.36
N PHE A 19 11.00 4.87 -3.38
CA PHE A 19 10.26 4.52 -2.16
C PHE A 19 11.00 3.44 -1.38
N CYS A 20 11.43 2.36 -2.04
CA CYS A 20 12.13 1.28 -1.37
C CYS A 20 13.44 1.74 -0.75
N THR A 21 14.23 2.53 -1.49
CA THR A 21 15.49 3.09 -0.99
C THR A 21 15.29 3.85 0.32
N VAL A 22 14.26 4.71 0.38
CA VAL A 22 13.94 5.47 1.60
C VAL A 22 13.42 4.56 2.71
N ALA A 23 12.50 3.65 2.40
CA ALA A 23 11.92 2.72 3.37
C ALA A 23 12.99 1.82 4.01
N ASP A 24 13.85 1.21 3.19
CA ASP A 24 14.93 0.33 3.64
C ASP A 24 15.93 1.10 4.51
N THR A 25 16.34 2.29 4.07
CA THR A 25 17.26 3.15 4.83
C THR A 25 16.70 3.48 6.22
N LEU A 26 15.41 3.85 6.29
CA LEU A 26 14.78 4.19 7.57
C LEU A 26 14.59 2.96 8.47
N LEU A 27 14.21 1.81 7.90
CA LEU A 27 14.07 0.56 8.65
C LEU A 27 15.42 0.08 9.21
N GLU A 28 16.51 0.29 8.49
CA GLU A 28 17.88 -0.02 8.93
C GLU A 28 18.37 0.95 10.02
N ARG A 29 18.14 2.26 9.82
CA ARG A 29 18.74 3.31 10.65
C ARG A 29 17.92 3.72 11.87
N VAL A 30 16.62 3.37 11.91
CA VAL A 30 15.71 3.73 13.01
C VAL A 30 15.12 2.46 13.63
N PRO A 31 15.82 1.82 14.59
CA PRO A 31 15.34 0.62 15.26
C PRO A 31 13.97 0.83 15.89
N GLY A 32 13.08 -0.16 15.72
CA GLY A 32 11.73 -0.13 16.29
C GLY A 32 10.72 0.73 15.52
N MET A 33 11.11 1.36 14.42
CA MET A 33 10.18 2.10 13.56
C MET A 33 9.07 1.17 13.02
N THR A 34 7.90 1.76 12.79
CA THR A 34 6.76 1.11 12.13
C THR A 34 6.48 1.83 10.82
N LEU A 35 6.54 1.11 9.71
CA LEU A 35 6.17 1.64 8.40
C LEU A 35 4.69 1.36 8.15
N ALA A 36 3.90 2.42 8.08
CA ALA A 36 2.48 2.38 7.73
C ALA A 36 2.28 2.86 6.30
N THR A 37 1.35 2.27 5.56
CA THR A 37 1.05 2.72 4.18
C THR A 37 -0.41 2.55 3.81
N ASP A 38 -0.87 3.41 2.90
CA ASP A 38 -2.17 3.33 2.25
C ASP A 38 -2.02 2.82 0.82
N ILE A 39 -2.88 1.88 0.43
CA ILE A 39 -2.99 1.35 -0.92
C ILE A 39 -4.42 1.61 -1.43
N ILE A 40 -4.50 2.14 -2.65
CA ILE A 40 -5.76 2.34 -3.38
C ILE A 40 -5.80 1.32 -4.51
N CYS A 41 -6.73 0.39 -4.44
CA CYS A 41 -6.99 -0.60 -5.49
C CYS A 41 -7.88 -0.02 -6.58
N GLY A 42 -7.58 -0.33 -7.84
CA GLY A 42 -8.46 0.00 -8.96
C GLY A 42 -8.38 1.45 -9.40
N LEU A 43 -7.23 2.10 -9.26
CA LEU A 43 -7.00 3.38 -9.93
C LEU A 43 -7.32 3.22 -11.43
N PRO A 44 -7.99 4.19 -12.08
CA PRO A 44 -8.24 4.11 -13.51
C PRO A 44 -6.95 3.85 -14.31
N GLY A 45 -6.95 2.81 -15.14
CA GLY A 45 -5.77 2.35 -15.89
C GLY A 45 -4.95 1.24 -15.23
N GLU A 46 -5.24 0.84 -13.98
CA GLU A 46 -4.52 -0.23 -13.29
C GLU A 46 -4.70 -1.60 -13.96
N SER A 47 -3.61 -2.11 -14.53
CA SER A 47 -3.51 -3.46 -15.12
C SER A 47 -3.32 -4.55 -14.06
N ASP A 48 -3.37 -5.81 -14.48
CA ASP A 48 -3.10 -6.94 -13.58
C ASP A 48 -1.63 -6.98 -13.17
N GLU A 49 -0.72 -6.62 -14.08
CA GLU A 49 0.70 -6.48 -13.81
C GLU A 49 0.97 -5.42 -12.73
N ASP A 50 0.29 -4.26 -12.81
CA ASP A 50 0.42 -3.18 -11.83
C ASP A 50 -0.02 -3.62 -10.43
N HIS A 51 -1.14 -4.35 -10.37
CA HIS A 51 -1.63 -4.92 -9.13
C HIS A 51 -0.65 -5.96 -8.57
N GLN A 52 -0.07 -6.82 -9.41
CA GLN A 52 0.94 -7.78 -8.97
C GLN A 52 2.23 -7.12 -8.47
N MET A 53 2.65 -5.98 -9.05
CA MET A 53 3.77 -5.20 -8.50
C MET A 53 3.44 -4.66 -7.10
N THR A 54 2.23 -4.16 -6.90
CA THR A 54 1.74 -3.76 -5.56
C THR A 54 1.74 -4.93 -4.57
N MET A 55 1.27 -6.10 -4.99
CA MET A 55 1.29 -7.31 -4.15
C MET A 55 2.72 -7.74 -3.79
N ARG A 56 3.69 -7.64 -4.71
CA ARG A 56 5.10 -7.92 -4.43
C ARG A 56 5.67 -6.95 -3.39
N LEU A 57 5.39 -5.65 -3.53
CA LEU A 57 5.81 -4.64 -2.55
C LEU A 57 5.26 -4.95 -1.15
N CYS A 58 3.96 -5.24 -1.04
CA CYS A 58 3.32 -5.59 0.23
C CYS A 58 3.87 -6.90 0.82
N ARG A 59 4.19 -7.91 0.00
CA ARG A 59 4.84 -9.16 0.46
C ARG A 59 6.26 -8.91 0.96
N HIS A 60 6.99 -8.01 0.32
CA HIS A 60 8.36 -7.68 0.68
C HIS A 60 8.42 -6.99 2.05
N TYR A 61 7.63 -5.92 2.24
CA TYR A 61 7.67 -5.14 3.48
C TYR A 61 6.85 -5.73 4.63
N ARG A 62 5.83 -6.57 4.35
CA ARG A 62 4.88 -7.07 5.37
C ARG A 62 4.44 -5.99 6.35
N PHE A 63 3.96 -4.86 5.79
CA PHE A 63 3.66 -3.63 6.52
C PHE A 63 2.84 -3.90 7.79
N PRO A 64 3.26 -3.45 8.98
CA PRO A 64 2.48 -3.63 10.20
C PRO A 64 1.13 -2.91 10.20
N VAL A 65 1.02 -1.83 9.42
CA VAL A 65 -0.22 -1.07 9.18
C VAL A 65 -0.39 -0.90 7.67
N LEU A 66 -1.43 -1.53 7.11
CA LEU A 66 -1.76 -1.47 5.70
C LEU A 66 -3.22 -1.09 5.50
N ASN A 67 -3.46 0.16 5.11
CA ASN A 67 -4.81 0.65 4.82
C ASN A 67 -5.16 0.34 3.36
N ILE A 68 -6.16 -0.51 3.15
CA ILE A 68 -6.57 -0.96 1.81
C ILE A 68 -7.91 -0.30 1.48
N SER A 69 -7.92 0.51 0.43
CA SER A 69 -9.11 1.24 -0.03
C SER A 69 -9.36 0.98 -1.51
N GLN A 70 -10.62 1.12 -1.94
CA GLN A 70 -10.97 1.07 -3.36
C GLN A 70 -10.96 2.50 -3.91
N PHE A 71 -10.54 2.65 -5.17
CA PHE A 71 -10.60 3.94 -5.84
C PHE A 71 -12.04 4.46 -5.89
N TYR A 72 -12.23 5.66 -5.36
CA TYR A 72 -13.47 6.40 -5.46
C TYR A 72 -13.23 7.71 -6.23
N PRO A 73 -13.91 7.94 -7.36
CA PRO A 73 -13.70 9.15 -8.15
C PRO A 73 -14.21 10.37 -7.38
N ARG A 74 -13.31 11.31 -7.11
CA ARG A 74 -13.68 12.61 -6.53
C ARG A 74 -14.05 13.57 -7.66
N PRO A 75 -15.18 14.29 -7.57
CA PRO A 75 -15.58 15.28 -8.57
C PRO A 75 -14.43 16.25 -8.90
N ASN A 76 -14.35 16.66 -10.17
CA ASN A 76 -13.35 17.61 -10.68
C ASN A 76 -11.88 17.14 -10.66
N THR A 77 -11.60 15.88 -10.35
CA THR A 77 -10.24 15.31 -10.49
C THR A 77 -10.01 14.77 -11.91
N PRO A 78 -8.76 14.76 -12.42
CA PRO A 78 -8.43 14.09 -13.68
C PRO A 78 -8.85 12.61 -13.67
N ALA A 79 -8.61 11.92 -12.55
CA ALA A 79 -8.95 10.50 -12.39
C ALA A 79 -10.46 10.22 -12.48
N ALA A 80 -11.33 11.18 -12.16
CA ALA A 80 -12.77 10.99 -12.29
C ALA A 80 -13.24 10.88 -13.74
N LYS A 81 -12.46 11.37 -14.72
CA LYS A 81 -12.79 11.31 -16.15
C LYS A 81 -12.18 10.10 -16.86
N MET A 82 -11.32 9.34 -16.18
CA MET A 82 -10.61 8.20 -16.77
C MET A 82 -11.49 6.95 -16.80
N ARG A 83 -11.19 6.03 -17.73
CA ARG A 83 -11.88 4.73 -17.83
C ARG A 83 -11.59 3.90 -16.57
N ARG A 84 -12.66 3.54 -15.86
CA ARG A 84 -12.55 2.79 -14.61
C ARG A 84 -12.22 1.32 -14.84
N VAL A 85 -11.46 0.75 -13.90
CA VAL A 85 -11.32 -0.70 -13.76
C VAL A 85 -12.69 -1.28 -13.38
N PRO A 86 -13.11 -2.43 -13.96
CA PRO A 86 -14.39 -3.05 -13.62
C PRO A 86 -14.52 -3.33 -12.12
N THR A 87 -15.69 -3.04 -11.55
CA THR A 87 -15.92 -3.15 -10.09
C THR A 87 -15.60 -4.54 -9.52
N HIS A 88 -15.85 -5.62 -10.28
CA HIS A 88 -15.54 -6.98 -9.80
C HIS A 88 -14.04 -7.20 -9.65
N VAL A 89 -13.22 -6.70 -10.58
CA VAL A 89 -11.75 -6.74 -10.52
C VAL A 89 -11.25 -5.93 -9.31
N VAL A 90 -11.77 -4.72 -9.10
CA VAL A 90 -11.36 -3.90 -7.94
C VAL A 90 -11.68 -4.60 -6.61
N LYS A 91 -12.84 -5.28 -6.53
CA LYS A 91 -13.23 -6.08 -5.35
C LYS A 91 -12.31 -7.28 -5.14
N GLU A 92 -11.93 -7.97 -6.21
CA GLU A 92 -10.99 -9.09 -6.16
C GLU A 92 -9.60 -8.65 -5.67
N ARG A 93 -9.02 -7.60 -6.28
CA ARG A 93 -7.74 -7.02 -5.87
C ARG A 93 -7.72 -6.57 -4.41
N THR A 94 -8.82 -5.99 -3.94
CA THR A 94 -8.99 -5.63 -2.53
C THR A 94 -8.96 -6.87 -1.64
N ARG A 95 -9.69 -7.93 -2.00
CA ARG A 95 -9.70 -9.18 -1.24
C ARG A 95 -8.33 -9.84 -1.19
N GLU A 96 -7.59 -9.83 -2.29
CA GLU A 96 -6.23 -10.37 -2.35
C GLU A 96 -5.27 -9.64 -1.41
N LEU A 97 -5.28 -8.30 -1.42
CA LEU A 97 -4.45 -7.50 -0.51
C LEU A 97 -4.86 -7.71 0.96
N SER A 98 -6.16 -7.80 1.24
CA SER A 98 -6.64 -8.09 2.60
C SER A 98 -6.25 -9.49 3.06
N ALA A 99 -6.33 -10.49 2.18
CA ALA A 99 -5.88 -11.85 2.47
C ALA A 99 -4.37 -11.92 2.69
N LEU A 100 -3.59 -11.17 1.90
CA LEU A 100 -2.15 -11.05 2.12
C LEU A 100 -1.84 -10.43 3.48
N PHE A 101 -2.49 -9.33 3.85
CA PHE A 101 -2.30 -8.71 5.17
C PHE A 101 -2.65 -9.68 6.31
N ALA A 102 -3.76 -10.41 6.19
CA ALA A 102 -4.18 -11.41 7.17
C ALA A 102 -3.24 -12.64 7.25
N SER A 103 -2.36 -12.83 6.27
CA SER A 103 -1.44 -13.98 6.24
C SER A 103 -0.19 -13.82 7.12
N TYR A 104 0.06 -12.62 7.67
CA TYR A 104 1.25 -12.37 8.47
C TYR A 104 0.98 -11.67 9.81
N GLU A 105 1.80 -12.02 10.79
CA GLU A 105 1.83 -11.33 12.08
C GLU A 105 2.64 -10.04 12.00
N THR A 106 2.05 -8.93 12.45
CA THR A 106 2.62 -7.58 12.35
C THR A 106 3.38 -7.14 13.60
N TYR A 107 2.93 -7.58 14.78
CA TYR A 107 3.39 -7.06 16.07
C TYR A 107 3.98 -8.12 17.00
N ARG A 108 4.42 -9.27 16.44
CA ARG A 108 5.03 -10.35 17.22
C ARG A 108 6.19 -9.88 18.11
N ARG A 109 6.95 -8.87 17.67
CA ARG A 109 8.06 -8.27 18.43
C ARG A 109 7.66 -7.60 19.73
N TYR A 110 6.40 -7.20 19.89
CA TYR A 110 5.89 -6.54 21.09
C TYR A 110 5.26 -7.53 22.09
N ALA A 111 5.13 -8.81 21.74
CA ALA A 111 4.59 -9.81 22.65
C ALA A 111 5.53 -9.96 23.87
N GLY A 112 5.04 -9.55 25.04
CA GLY A 112 5.82 -9.55 26.29
C GLY A 112 6.78 -8.36 26.45
N ALA A 113 6.76 -7.38 25.55
CA ALA A 113 7.58 -6.17 25.65
C ALA A 113 6.94 -5.13 26.58
N GLU A 114 7.77 -4.39 27.32
CA GLU A 114 7.34 -3.18 28.02
C GLU A 114 7.21 -2.02 27.02
N ILE A 115 6.06 -1.35 27.02
CA ILE A 115 5.77 -0.22 26.13
C ILE A 115 5.26 0.98 26.93
N THR A 116 5.55 2.18 26.44
CA THR A 116 4.98 3.41 27.00
C THR A 116 3.58 3.65 26.45
N ALA A 117 2.61 3.85 27.34
CA ALA A 117 1.24 4.21 26.99
C ALA A 117 0.95 5.66 27.38
N LEU A 118 0.33 6.42 26.47
CA LEU A 118 -0.23 7.73 26.76
C LEU A 118 -1.71 7.56 27.15
N ILE A 119 -2.11 8.12 28.28
CA ILE A 119 -3.51 8.19 28.71
C ILE A 119 -3.99 9.62 28.48
N THR A 120 -4.93 9.78 27.53
CA THR A 120 -5.54 11.07 27.15
C THR A 120 -6.96 11.17 27.66
#